data_AF-A0AAD5MZ40-F1
#
_entry.id   AF-A0AAD5MZ40-F1
#
_cell.length_a   1.000
_cell.length_b   1.000
_cell.length_c   1.000
_cell.angle_alpha   90.00
_cell.angle_beta   90.00
_cell.angle_gamma   90.00
#
_symmetry.space_group_name_H-M   'P 1'
#
loop_
_entity.id
_entity.type
_entity.pdbx_description
1 polymer ?
#
loop_
_entity_poly.entity_id
_entity_poly.type
_entity_poly.pdbx_seq_one_letter_code
_entity_poly.pdbx_strand_id
1 'polypeptide(L)'
;MDPSREPSFTIRQAAAPDDLASVVDCFRAYTEWLNMDLTFQDFATELSTLPGKYAPPKGALLLAYDAETNQVLGCIALRPIELQSNYKAGREPNTRYCELKRLYVYPEARGRKVARVLVTTALQIV
;
A
#
# COMPACT_ATOMS: atom_id res chain seq x y z
N MET A 1 26.77 8.74 10.10
CA MET A 1 25.55 9.11 9.34
C MET A 1 25.11 10.47 9.84
N ASP A 2 24.91 11.42 8.94
CA ASP A 2 24.53 12.79 9.28
C ASP A 2 23.04 12.84 9.71
N PRO A 3 22.72 13.23 10.95
CA PRO A 3 21.36 13.28 11.47
C PRO A 3 20.51 14.45 10.91
N SER A 4 21.08 15.30 10.04
CA SER A 4 20.39 16.49 9.50
C SER A 4 19.77 16.31 8.11
N ARG A 5 19.91 15.14 7.49
CA ARG A 5 19.24 14.84 6.21
C ARG A 5 17.82 14.35 6.47
N GLU A 6 16.82 15.19 6.24
CA GLU A 6 15.43 14.73 6.20
C GLU A 6 15.34 13.54 5.22
N PRO A 7 14.67 12.43 5.59
CA PRO A 7 14.51 11.32 4.67
C PRO A 7 13.69 11.79 3.47
N SER A 8 14.37 12.09 2.37
CA SER A 8 13.75 12.55 1.12
C SER A 8 13.19 11.36 0.36
N PHE A 9 11.88 11.15 0.49
CA PHE A 9 11.14 10.20 -0.33
C PHE A 9 9.78 10.79 -0.69
N THR A 10 9.18 10.30 -1.76
CA THR A 10 7.87 10.74 -2.23
C THR A 10 6.89 9.57 -2.25
N ILE A 11 5.61 9.84 -2.02
CA ILE A 11 4.55 8.85 -2.19
C ILE A 11 3.86 9.10 -3.52
N ARG A 12 3.70 8.05 -4.31
CA ARG A 12 3.05 8.11 -5.62
C ARG A 12 2.00 7.01 -5.72
N GLN A 13 0.90 7.33 -6.41
CA GLN A 13 -0.07 6.32 -6.80
C GLN A 13 0.50 5.50 -7.95
N ALA A 14 0.46 4.17 -7.82
CA ALA A 14 0.85 3.26 -8.88
C ALA A 14 -0.23 3.27 -9.96
N ALA A 15 0.11 3.81 -11.13
CA ALA A 15 -0.81 3.93 -12.26
C ALA A 15 -0.18 3.44 -13.57
N ALA A 16 1.13 3.62 -13.74
CA ALA A 16 1.85 3.13 -14.91
C ALA A 16 2.17 1.62 -14.78
N PRO A 17 2.37 0.90 -15.90
CA PRO A 17 2.77 -0.51 -15.86
C PRO A 17 4.00 -0.80 -15.00
N ASP A 18 5.02 0.07 -15.03
CA ASP A 18 6.24 -0.07 -14.24
C ASP A 18 5.98 0.09 -12.73
N ASP A 19 5.03 0.95 -12.36
CA ASP A 19 4.59 1.08 -10.97
C ASP A 19 3.86 -0.19 -10.53
N LEU A 20 3.02 -0.77 -11.40
CA LEU A 20 2.29 -2.01 -11.08
C LEU A 20 3.26 -3.20 -10.93
N ALA A 21 4.29 -3.29 -11.77
CA ALA A 21 5.37 -4.26 -11.61
C ALA A 21 6.06 -4.09 -10.24
N SER A 22 6.37 -2.84 -9.86
CA SER A 22 6.94 -2.52 -8.55
C SER A 22 6.04 -2.91 -7.37
N VAL A 23 4.72 -2.76 -7.51
CA VAL A 23 3.74 -3.23 -6.51
C VAL A 23 3.78 -4.76 -6.39
N VAL A 24 3.85 -5.47 -7.52
CA VAL A 24 3.96 -6.95 -7.54
C VAL A 24 5.20 -7.39 -6.77
N ASP A 25 6.35 -6.77 -7.01
CA ASP A 25 7.60 -7.08 -6.32
C ASP A 25 7.51 -6.80 -4.81
N CYS A 26 6.93 -5.66 -4.42
CA CYS A 26 6.66 -5.36 -3.01
C CYS A 26 5.74 -6.38 -2.35
N PHE A 27 4.68 -6.82 -3.03
CA PHE A 27 3.74 -7.79 -2.49
C PHE A 27 4.39 -9.16 -2.31
N ARG A 28 5.27 -9.59 -3.24
CA ARG A 28 6.06 -10.81 -3.12
C ARG A 28 7.01 -10.73 -1.93
N ALA A 29 7.76 -9.63 -1.80
CA ALA A 29 8.67 -9.40 -0.68
C ALA A 29 7.93 -9.37 0.68
N TYR A 30 6.74 -8.77 0.73
CA TYR A 30 5.87 -8.78 1.92
C TYR A 30 5.49 -10.20 2.35
N THR A 31 5.10 -11.03 1.41
CA THR A 31 4.64 -12.39 1.70
C THR A 31 5.77 -13.34 2.04
N GLU A 32 6.93 -13.20 1.38
CA GLU A 32 8.16 -13.89 1.75
C GLU A 32 8.56 -13.52 3.18
N TRP A 33 8.51 -12.23 3.53
CA TRP A 33 8.81 -11.74 4.88
C TRP A 33 7.85 -12.30 5.94
N LEU A 34 6.57 -12.49 5.60
CA LEU A 34 5.58 -13.12 6.49
C LEU A 34 5.71 -14.65 6.57
N ASN A 35 6.60 -15.26 5.77
CA ASN A 35 6.70 -16.71 5.60
C ASN A 35 5.32 -17.34 5.28
N MET A 36 4.50 -16.63 4.50
CA MET A 36 3.20 -17.10 4.04
C MET A 36 3.36 -17.79 2.69
N ASP A 37 2.78 -18.99 2.58
CA ASP A 37 2.76 -19.71 1.31
C ASP A 37 1.97 -18.92 0.28
N LEU A 38 2.57 -18.68 -0.89
CA LEU A 38 2.00 -17.89 -1.97
C LEU A 38 1.21 -18.71 -2.99
N THR A 39 1.09 -20.02 -2.76
CA THR A 39 0.34 -20.94 -3.63
C THR A 39 -1.17 -20.76 -3.56
N PHE A 40 -1.68 -19.81 -2.75
CA PHE A 40 -3.09 -19.42 -2.80
C PHE A 40 -3.44 -18.86 -4.19
N GLN A 41 -4.28 -19.59 -4.91
CA GLN A 41 -4.78 -19.23 -6.23
C GLN A 41 -5.33 -17.80 -6.29
N ASP A 42 -5.98 -17.35 -5.22
CA ASP A 42 -6.51 -15.99 -5.10
C ASP A 42 -5.42 -14.92 -5.12
N PHE A 43 -4.22 -15.20 -4.59
CA PHE A 43 -3.12 -14.22 -4.56
C PHE A 43 -2.43 -14.06 -5.91
N ALA A 44 -2.16 -15.16 -6.61
CA ALA A 44 -1.64 -15.10 -7.97
C ALA A 44 -2.60 -14.36 -8.91
N THR A 45 -3.90 -14.64 -8.76
CA THR A 45 -4.96 -13.93 -9.50
C THR A 45 -4.99 -12.45 -9.15
N GLU A 46 -4.90 -12.10 -7.86
CA GLU A 46 -4.84 -10.71 -7.39
C GLU A 46 -3.65 -9.95 -7.99
N LEU A 47 -2.45 -10.56 -8.03
CA LEU A 47 -1.27 -9.93 -8.64
C LEU A 47 -1.44 -9.71 -10.14
N SER A 48 -2.03 -10.68 -10.86
CA SER A 48 -2.23 -10.59 -12.31
C SER A 48 -3.30 -9.58 -12.74
N THR A 49 -4.15 -9.15 -11.81
CA THR A 49 -5.32 -8.29 -12.08
C THR A 49 -5.17 -6.88 -11.51
N LEU A 50 -3.98 -6.50 -11.03
CA LEU A 50 -3.72 -5.14 -10.52
C LEU A 50 -4.01 -4.08 -11.61
N PRO A 51 -4.60 -2.91 -11.24
CA PRO A 51 -4.89 -2.49 -9.88
C PRO A 51 -6.15 -3.13 -9.26
N GLY A 52 -7.03 -3.75 -10.07
CA GLY A 52 -8.15 -4.56 -9.62
C GLY A 52 -9.00 -3.90 -8.53
N LYS A 53 -9.18 -4.60 -7.39
CA LYS A 53 -9.92 -4.11 -6.20
C LYS A 53 -9.31 -2.87 -5.54
N TYR A 54 -8.09 -2.50 -5.92
CA TYR A 54 -7.35 -1.34 -5.43
C TYR A 54 -7.39 -0.15 -6.40
N ALA A 55 -8.17 -0.25 -7.49
CA ALA A 55 -8.27 0.82 -8.46
C ALA A 55 -8.96 2.09 -7.87
N PRO A 56 -8.52 3.30 -8.25
CA PRO A 56 -9.23 4.53 -7.94
C PRO A 56 -10.64 4.56 -8.57
N PRO A 57 -11.56 5.41 -8.06
CA PRO A 57 -11.36 6.44 -7.04
C PRO A 57 -11.52 5.96 -5.59
N LYS A 58 -11.99 4.73 -5.36
CA LYS A 58 -12.29 4.22 -4.01
C LYS A 58 -11.17 3.36 -3.42
N GLY A 59 -10.25 2.88 -4.25
CA GLY A 59 -9.04 2.16 -3.86
C GLY A 59 -7.78 2.92 -4.22
N ALA A 60 -6.64 2.45 -3.70
CA ALA A 60 -5.34 2.90 -4.16
C ALA A 60 -4.26 1.83 -4.00
N LEU A 61 -3.26 1.90 -4.88
CA LEU A 61 -1.95 1.30 -4.69
C LEU A 61 -0.96 2.46 -4.56
N LEU A 62 -0.26 2.54 -3.44
CA LEU A 62 0.72 3.59 -3.20
C LEU A 62 2.12 2.98 -3.06
N LEU A 63 3.09 3.62 -3.69
CA LEU A 63 4.51 3.31 -3.60
C LEU A 63 5.25 4.49 -2.97
N ALA A 64 6.22 4.19 -2.12
CA ALA A 64 7.20 5.15 -1.64
C ALA A 64 8.45 5.05 -2.52
N TYR A 65 8.90 6.17 -3.08
CA TYR A 65 10.11 6.25 -3.88
C TYR A 65 11.16 7.11 -3.19
N ASP A 66 12.39 6.61 -3.11
CA ASP A 66 13.53 7.42 -2.73
C ASP A 66 13.70 8.58 -3.71
N ALA A 67 13.82 9.81 -3.21
CA ALA A 67 13.85 10.98 -4.07
C ALA A 67 15.14 11.10 -4.91
N GLU A 68 16.21 10.41 -4.50
CA GLU A 68 17.52 10.52 -5.14
C GLU A 68 17.77 9.35 -6.08
N THR A 69 17.49 8.14 -5.61
CA THR A 69 17.77 6.91 -6.38
C THR A 69 16.57 6.46 -7.21
N ASN A 70 15.38 7.04 -6.97
CA ASN A 70 14.12 6.60 -7.55
C ASN A 70 13.81 5.11 -7.28
N GLN A 71 14.42 4.53 -6.24
CA GLN A 71 14.15 3.15 -5.81
C GLN A 71 12.89 3.08 -4.95
N VAL A 72 12.16 1.98 -5.06
CA VAL A 72 10.98 1.72 -4.25
C VAL A 72 11.38 1.35 -2.83
N LEU A 73 10.87 2.09 -1.85
CA LEU A 73 11.15 1.92 -0.43
C LEU A 73 10.07 1.08 0.28
N GLY A 74 8.90 0.94 -0.33
CA GLY A 74 7.77 0.19 0.22
C GLY A 74 6.46 0.50 -0.48
N CYS A 75 5.40 -0.19 -0.07
CA CYS A 75 4.08 -0.03 -0.64
C CYS A 75 2.97 -0.14 0.42
N ILE A 76 1.77 0.33 0.06
CA ILE A 76 0.52 0.02 0.74
C ILE A 76 -0.60 -0.08 -0.28
N ALA A 77 -1.57 -0.96 -0.01
CA ALA A 77 -2.79 -1.08 -0.79
C ALA A 77 -4.01 -0.68 0.05
N LEU A 78 -4.98 -0.04 -0.60
CA LEU A 78 -6.23 0.38 -0.01
C LEU A 78 -7.38 -0.10 -0.89
N ARG A 79 -8.36 -0.77 -0.30
CA ARG A 79 -9.61 -1.10 -0.98
C ARG A 79 -10.82 -0.69 -0.15
N PRO A 80 -11.95 -0.30 -0.78
CA PRO A 80 -13.19 -0.08 -0.05
C PRO A 80 -13.71 -1.40 0.52
N ILE A 81 -14.40 -1.32 1.66
CA ILE A 81 -15.13 -2.46 2.23
C ILE A 81 -16.55 -2.05 2.58
N GLU A 82 -17.46 -3.01 2.50
CA GLU A 82 -18.84 -2.85 2.92
C GLU A 82 -19.02 -3.51 4.30
N LEU A 83 -19.48 -2.75 5.29
CA LEU A 83 -19.79 -3.29 6.61
C LEU A 83 -21.26 -3.68 6.72
N GLN A 84 -21.54 -4.76 7.46
CA GLN A 84 -22.92 -5.13 7.78
C GLN A 84 -23.58 -4.03 8.64
N SER A 85 -24.91 -3.90 8.54
CA SER A 85 -25.66 -2.77 9.12
C SER A 85 -25.49 -2.63 10.64
N ASN A 86 -25.31 -3.74 11.36
CA ASN A 86 -25.06 -3.73 12.82
C ASN A 86 -23.73 -3.03 13.18
N TYR A 87 -22.69 -3.14 12.35
CA TYR A 87 -21.41 -2.44 12.55
C TYR A 87 -21.47 -0.94 12.17
N LYS A 88 -22.54 -0.51 11.51
CA LYS A 88 -22.78 0.89 11.12
C LYS A 88 -23.67 1.64 12.12
N ALA A 89 -24.32 0.94 13.04
CA ALA A 89 -25.19 1.56 14.03
C ALA A 89 -24.42 2.59 14.88
N GLY A 90 -24.95 3.82 14.96
CA GLY A 90 -24.31 4.92 15.70
C GLY A 90 -23.08 5.56 15.00
N ARG A 91 -22.81 5.21 13.73
CA ARG A 91 -21.80 5.89 12.91
C ARG A 91 -22.44 7.03 12.12
N GLU A 92 -21.63 8.03 11.79
CA GLU A 92 -22.07 9.16 10.96
C GLU A 92 -22.60 8.66 9.60
N PRO A 93 -23.73 9.21 9.10
CA PRO A 93 -24.20 8.95 7.75
C PRO A 93 -23.09 9.19 6.71
N ASN A 94 -23.06 8.38 5.65
CA ASN A 94 -22.06 8.46 4.58
C ASN A 94 -20.59 8.21 5.01
N THR A 95 -20.35 7.64 6.19
CA THR A 95 -19.02 7.16 6.58
C THR A 95 -18.52 6.11 5.56
N ARG A 96 -17.34 6.33 4.98
CA ARG A 96 -16.66 5.36 4.12
C ARG A 96 -15.83 4.41 4.98
N TYR A 97 -15.76 3.15 4.54
CA TYR A 97 -14.93 2.13 5.18
C TYR A 97 -13.96 1.58 4.16
N CYS A 98 -12.72 1.35 4.60
CA CYS A 98 -11.70 0.75 3.78
C CYS A 98 -10.91 -0.28 4.58
N GLU A 99 -10.17 -1.10 3.85
CA GLU A 99 -9.15 -1.97 4.37
C GLU A 99 -7.80 -1.52 3.82
N LEU A 100 -6.86 -1.25 4.72
CA LEU A 100 -5.44 -1.15 4.38
C LEU A 100 -4.86 -2.56 4.36
N LYS A 101 -4.28 -2.96 3.23
CA LYS A 101 -3.64 -4.27 3.05
C LYS A 101 -2.20 -4.08 2.59
N ARG A 102 -1.38 -5.11 2.82
CA ARG A 102 -0.06 -5.27 2.19
C ARG A 102 0.86 -4.07 2.43
N LEU A 103 0.76 -3.46 3.62
CA LEU A 103 1.70 -2.44 4.05
C LEU A 103 3.06 -3.12 4.27
N TYR A 104 4.05 -2.72 3.47
CA TYR A 104 5.40 -3.24 3.57
C TYR A 104 6.43 -2.15 3.31
N VAL A 105 7.53 -2.21 4.06
CA VAL A 105 8.70 -1.34 3.89
C VAL A 105 9.92 -2.24 3.83
N TYR A 106 10.69 -2.09 2.77
CA TYR A 106 11.92 -2.85 2.58
C TYR A 106 12.89 -2.61 3.75
N PRO A 107 13.63 -3.63 4.21
CA PRO A 107 14.50 -3.53 5.39
C PRO A 107 15.41 -2.30 5.40
N GLU A 108 16.04 -1.98 4.27
CA GLU A 108 16.94 -0.84 4.05
C GLU A 108 16.26 0.53 4.21
N ALA A 109 14.93 0.59 4.11
CA ALA A 109 14.14 1.80 4.24
C ALA A 109 13.49 1.97 5.63
N ARG A 110 13.66 0.99 6.53
CA ARG A 110 13.08 1.04 7.89
C ARG A 110 13.79 2.09 8.74
N GLY A 111 13.09 2.60 9.77
CA GLY A 111 13.57 3.72 10.59
C GLY A 111 13.37 5.12 9.95
N ARG A 112 13.08 5.19 8.64
CA ARG A 112 12.84 6.46 7.91
C ARG A 112 11.39 6.97 7.96
N LYS A 113 10.51 6.36 8.77
CA LYS A 113 9.06 6.67 8.89
C LYS A 113 8.24 6.46 7.60
N VAL A 114 8.74 5.72 6.60
CA VAL A 114 8.04 5.43 5.32
C VAL A 114 6.63 4.88 5.54
N ALA A 115 6.47 3.86 6.41
CA ALA A 115 5.17 3.25 6.69
C ALA A 115 4.15 4.26 7.24
N ARG A 116 4.60 5.20 8.09
CA ARG A 116 3.72 6.24 8.64
C ARG A 116 3.17 7.11 7.52
N VAL A 117 4.04 7.57 6.62
CA VAL A 117 3.64 8.44 5.51
C VAL A 117 2.72 7.69 4.54
N LEU A 118 3.05 6.46 4.16
CA LEU A 118 2.19 5.59 3.34
C LEU A 118 0.76 5.47 3.92
N VAL A 119 0.65 5.16 5.21
CA VAL A 119 -0.66 5.02 5.89
C VAL A 119 -1.41 6.35 5.92
N THR A 120 -0.75 7.45 6.29
CA THR A 120 -1.42 8.75 6.34
C THR A 120 -1.89 9.22 4.97
N THR A 121 -1.11 8.98 3.91
CA THR A 121 -1.52 9.30 2.53
C THR A 121 -2.68 8.42 2.09
N ALA A 122 -2.68 7.13 2.44
CA ALA A 122 -3.78 6.22 2.15
C ALA A 122 -5.10 6.67 2.80
N LEU A 123 -5.04 7.12 4.06
CA LEU A 123 -6.23 7.60 4.79
C LEU A 123 -6.83 8.89 4.23
N GLN A 124 -6.09 9.67 3.44
CA GLN A 124 -6.61 10.88 2.78
C GLN A 124 -7.47 10.55 1.54
N ILE A 125 -7.46 9.31 1.06
CA ILE A 125 -8.27 8.86 -0.08
C ILE A 125 -9.69 8.44 0.37
N VAL A 126 -9.85 8.04 1.63
CA VAL A 126 -11.07 7.45 2.22
C VAL A 126 -11.85 8.44 3.06
#